data_AF-A0A0F7TWI3-F1
#
_entry.id   AF-A0A0F7TWI3-F1
#
_cell.length_a   1.000
_cell.length_b   1.000
_cell.length_c   1.000
_cell.angle_alpha   90.00
_cell.angle_beta   90.00
_cell.angle_gamma   90.00
#
_symmetry.space_group_name_H-M   'P 1'
#
loop_
_entity.id
_entity.type
_entity.pdbx_description
1 polymer ?
#
loop_
_entity_poly.entity_id
_entity_poly.type
_entity_poly.pdbx_seq_one_letter_code
_entity_poly.pdbx_strand_id
1 'polypeptide(L)'
;MPMLTTAERIHAVELIINYEFHDKALLREALEAAGAALAREGNKRKALIGDAALRLVLYELGYEDEASTRDMTNAQNTRATNENLAQIGFSLGLNVYLHLNPAAQGVVPGRLMATTIEAIIGAVYLDSNRDLMAIRRLILHLRIPPTL
;
A
#
# COMPACT_ATOMS: atom_id res chain seq x y z
N MET A 1 27.00 0.58 0.19
CA MET A 1 26.10 1.37 -0.67
C MET A 1 25.76 2.66 0.05
N PRO A 2 25.74 3.82 -0.63
CA PRO A 2 25.24 5.05 -0.02
C PRO A 2 23.78 4.87 0.40
N MET A 3 23.39 5.50 1.52
CA MET A 3 21.98 5.49 1.95
C MET A 3 21.14 6.32 0.99
N LEU A 4 20.04 5.74 0.49
CA LEU A 4 19.09 6.48 -0.34
C LEU A 4 18.50 7.65 0.43
N THR A 5 18.51 8.82 -0.20
CA THR A 5 17.80 10.02 0.26
C THR A 5 16.28 9.79 0.23
N THR A 6 15.54 10.61 0.97
CA THR A 6 14.07 10.57 0.94
C THR A 6 13.51 10.80 -0.46
N ALA A 7 14.13 11.69 -1.25
CA ALA A 7 13.70 11.98 -2.63
C ALA A 7 13.89 10.77 -3.55
N GLU A 8 15.03 10.08 -3.46
CA GLU A 8 15.30 8.86 -4.25
C GLU A 8 14.33 7.72 -3.88
N ARG A 9 14.00 7.56 -2.59
CA ARG A 9 13.01 6.57 -2.13
C ARG A 9 11.63 6.86 -2.70
N ILE A 10 11.20 8.12 -2.62
CA ILE A 10 9.91 8.56 -3.16
C ILE A 10 9.86 8.28 -4.66
N HIS A 11 10.85 8.75 -5.43
CA HIS A 11 10.87 8.56 -6.87
C HIS A 11 10.86 7.08 -7.27
N ALA A 12 11.66 6.24 -6.59
CA ALA A 12 11.68 4.80 -6.85
C ALA A 12 10.32 4.14 -6.59
N VAL A 13 9.64 4.51 -5.49
CA VAL A 13 8.32 3.95 -5.18
C VAL A 13 7.25 4.43 -6.15
N GLU A 14 7.29 5.70 -6.59
CA GLU A 14 6.38 6.20 -7.64
C GLU A 14 6.49 5.42 -8.94
N LEU A 15 7.71 5.06 -9.35
CA LEU A 15 7.95 4.20 -10.52
C LEU A 15 7.41 2.78 -10.31
N ILE A 16 7.61 2.20 -9.12
CA ILE A 16 7.14 0.84 -8.79
C ILE A 16 5.61 0.77 -8.86
N ILE A 17 4.92 1.75 -8.29
CA ILE A 17 3.45 1.75 -8.19
C ILE A 17 2.76 2.42 -9.39
N ASN A 18 3.54 3.00 -10.31
CA ASN A 18 3.06 3.73 -11.48
C ASN A 18 2.08 4.85 -11.13
N TYR A 19 2.45 5.67 -10.13
CA TYR A 19 1.68 6.84 -9.68
C TYR A 19 2.63 7.94 -9.23
N GLU A 20 2.51 9.12 -9.84
CA GLU A 20 3.26 10.32 -9.43
C GLU A 20 2.41 11.16 -8.46
N PHE A 21 2.91 11.35 -7.24
CA PHE A 21 2.26 12.14 -6.21
C PHE A 21 2.38 13.63 -6.50
N HIS A 22 1.28 14.35 -6.28
CA HIS A 22 1.30 15.82 -6.22
C HIS A 22 1.91 16.28 -4.88
N ASP A 23 1.47 15.67 -3.78
CA ASP A 23 2.03 15.86 -2.45
C ASP A 23 2.92 14.67 -2.05
N LYS A 24 4.23 14.84 -2.28
CA LYS A 24 5.25 13.83 -1.94
C LYS A 24 5.29 13.52 -0.43
N ALA A 25 4.75 14.37 0.44
CA ALA A 25 4.69 14.11 1.88
C ALA A 25 3.76 12.93 2.20
N LEU A 26 2.69 12.72 1.43
CA LEU A 26 1.77 11.60 1.62
C LEU A 26 2.47 10.25 1.44
N LEU A 27 3.30 10.13 0.39
CA LEU A 27 4.11 8.94 0.15
C LEU A 27 5.21 8.78 1.19
N ARG A 28 5.92 9.87 1.53
CA ARG A 28 6.94 9.85 2.60
C ARG A 28 6.38 9.27 3.90
N GLU A 29 5.20 9.73 4.31
CA GLU A 29 4.53 9.24 5.52
C GLU A 29 4.02 7.80 5.38
N ALA A 30 3.65 7.35 4.18
CA ALA A 30 3.27 5.96 3.95
C ALA A 30 4.45 5.00 4.10
N LEU A 31 5.67 5.45 3.77
CA LEU A 31 6.92 4.69 3.90
C LEU A 31 7.50 4.72 5.33
N GLU A 32 6.89 5.46 6.27
CA GLU A 32 7.39 5.62 7.63
C GLU A 32 6.88 4.50 8.57
N ALA A 33 7.79 3.64 9.03
CA ALA A 33 7.44 2.62 10.01
C ALA A 33 7.13 3.23 11.39
N ALA A 34 6.34 2.54 12.20
CA ALA A 34 6.10 2.97 13.58
C ALA A 34 7.42 3.00 14.37
N GLY A 35 7.63 4.10 15.11
CA GLY A 35 8.88 4.32 15.86
C GLY A 35 10.07 4.75 14.99
N ALA A 36 9.85 5.07 13.70
CA ALA A 36 10.78 5.86 12.91
C ALA A 36 10.67 7.36 13.27
N ALA A 37 11.51 8.20 12.67
CA ALA A 37 11.80 9.57 13.11
C ALA A 37 10.58 10.52 13.14
N LEU A 38 9.59 10.32 12.25
CA LEU A 38 8.53 11.30 12.03
C LEU A 38 7.27 11.08 12.88
N ALA A 39 6.95 9.85 13.29
CA ALA A 39 5.70 9.59 14.03
C ALA A 39 5.73 8.31 14.87
N ARG A 40 5.21 8.40 16.11
CA ARG A 40 5.11 7.26 17.04
C ARG A 40 4.32 6.08 16.45
N GLU A 41 3.23 6.38 15.75
CA GLU A 41 2.38 5.35 15.11
C GLU A 41 2.78 5.06 13.65
N GLY A 42 3.68 5.84 13.05
CA GLY A 42 4.10 5.70 11.65
C GLY A 42 2.92 5.75 10.67
N ASN A 43 2.98 4.89 9.66
CA ASN A 43 2.04 4.79 8.55
C ASN A 43 0.66 4.19 8.89
N LYS A 44 0.44 3.68 10.12
CA LYS A 44 -0.77 2.94 10.50
C LYS A 44 -2.09 3.68 10.26
N ARG A 45 -2.15 4.98 10.58
CA ARG A 45 -3.39 5.77 10.37
C ARG A 45 -3.78 5.86 8.91
N LYS A 46 -2.78 5.94 8.03
CA LYS A 46 -2.98 5.99 6.58
C LYS A 46 -3.33 4.62 6.03
N ALA A 47 -2.75 3.56 6.59
CA ALA A 47 -3.11 2.18 6.28
C ALA A 47 -4.59 1.87 6.52
N LEU A 48 -5.19 2.39 7.60
CA LEU A 48 -6.63 2.23 7.85
C LEU A 48 -7.51 2.77 6.71
N ILE A 49 -7.12 3.91 6.12
CA ILE A 49 -7.82 4.49 4.96
C ILE A 49 -7.63 3.60 3.73
N GLY A 50 -6.40 3.12 3.51
CA GLY A 50 -6.08 2.28 2.36
C GLY A 50 -6.71 0.90 2.40
N ASP A 51 -6.80 0.24 3.57
CA ASP A 51 -7.53 -1.03 3.72
C ASP A 51 -9.01 -0.84 3.37
N ALA A 52 -9.64 0.22 3.88
CA ALA A 52 -11.03 0.52 3.54
C ALA A 52 -11.23 0.78 2.04
N ALA A 53 -10.35 1.57 1.41
CA ALA A 53 -10.40 1.85 -0.03
C ALA A 53 -10.16 0.59 -0.88
N LEU A 54 -9.17 -0.23 -0.52
CA LEU A 54 -8.89 -1.51 -1.17
C LEU A 54 -10.11 -2.43 -1.14
N ARG A 55 -10.70 -2.62 0.04
CA ARG A 55 -11.87 -3.49 0.22
C ARG A 55 -13.07 -3.01 -0.58
N LEU A 56 -13.31 -1.69 -0.60
CA LEU A 56 -14.40 -1.11 -1.38
C LEU A 56 -14.21 -1.38 -2.88
N VAL A 57 -13.01 -1.12 -3.42
CA VAL A 57 -12.73 -1.37 -4.85
C VAL A 57 -12.83 -2.85 -5.21
N LEU A 58 -12.41 -3.77 -4.33
CA LEU A 58 -12.60 -5.20 -4.55
C LEU A 58 -14.09 -5.58 -4.61
N TYR A 59 -14.94 -4.96 -3.79
CA TYR A 59 -16.39 -5.16 -3.87
C TYR A 59 -17.00 -4.55 -5.13
N GLU A 60 -16.59 -3.34 -5.53
CA GLU A 60 -17.07 -2.71 -6.78
C GLU A 60 -16.72 -3.57 -7.99
N LEU A 61 -15.50 -4.09 -8.07
CA LEU A 61 -15.07 -4.97 -9.15
C LEU A 61 -15.90 -6.27 -9.19
N GLY A 62 -16.09 -6.91 -8.03
CA GLY A 62 -16.94 -8.10 -7.97
C GLY A 62 -18.41 -7.82 -8.32
N TYR A 63 -18.92 -6.64 -7.98
CA TYR A 63 -20.29 -6.23 -8.33
C TYR A 63 -20.44 -5.99 -9.84
N GLU A 64 -19.49 -5.31 -10.47
CA GLU A 64 -19.44 -5.08 -11.92
C GLU A 64 -19.33 -6.39 -12.71
N ASP A 65 -18.60 -7.37 -12.19
CA ASP A 65 -18.44 -8.70 -12.79
C ASP A 65 -19.66 -9.63 -12.54
N GLU A 66 -20.73 -9.13 -11.91
CA GLU A 66 -21.90 -9.91 -11.49
C GLU A 66 -21.52 -11.16 -10.64
N ALA A 67 -20.43 -11.06 -9.88
CA ALA A 67 -19.92 -12.16 -9.07
C ALA A 67 -20.89 -12.52 -7.93
N SER A 68 -20.86 -13.79 -7.50
CA SER A 68 -21.67 -14.21 -6.35
C SER A 68 -21.19 -13.56 -5.05
N THR A 69 -22.08 -13.36 -4.08
CA THR A 69 -21.70 -12.84 -2.74
C THR A 69 -20.60 -13.67 -2.08
N ARG A 70 -20.61 -14.99 -2.31
CA ARG A 70 -19.56 -15.91 -1.85
C ARG A 70 -18.20 -15.56 -2.47
N ASP A 71 -18.16 -15.33 -3.78
CA ASP A 71 -16.91 -15.01 -4.49
C ASP A 71 -16.40 -13.62 -4.11
N MET A 72 -17.30 -12.63 -3.97
CA MET A 72 -16.94 -11.30 -3.46
C MET A 72 -16.32 -11.37 -2.05
N THR A 73 -16.93 -12.16 -1.14
CA THR A 73 -16.39 -12.36 0.21
C THR A 73 -15.06 -13.10 0.19
N ASN A 74 -14.90 -14.10 -0.68
CA ASN A 74 -13.65 -14.83 -0.86
C ASN A 74 -12.52 -13.92 -1.38
N ALA A 75 -12.81 -13.00 -2.30
CA ALA A 75 -11.84 -12.02 -2.78
C ALA A 75 -11.29 -11.17 -1.62
N GLN A 76 -12.16 -10.70 -0.72
CA GLN A 76 -11.72 -9.97 0.49
C GLN A 76 -10.81 -10.82 1.38
N ASN A 77 -11.20 -12.07 1.63
CA ASN A 77 -10.52 -12.98 2.54
C ASN A 77 -9.20 -13.56 1.98
N THR A 78 -8.91 -13.32 0.71
CA THR A 78 -7.69 -13.82 0.06
C THR A 78 -6.78 -12.66 -0.36
N ARG A 79 -7.35 -11.62 -0.96
CA ARG A 79 -6.60 -10.52 -1.60
C ARG A 79 -6.27 -9.38 -0.64
N ALA A 80 -7.17 -9.05 0.29
CA ALA A 80 -6.96 -8.00 1.30
C ALA A 80 -6.48 -8.57 2.65
N THR A 81 -5.58 -9.55 2.61
CA THR A 81 -4.97 -10.15 3.81
C THR A 81 -3.55 -9.62 4.01
N ASN A 82 -3.11 -9.57 5.27
CA ASN A 82 -1.73 -9.20 5.59
C ASN A 82 -0.71 -10.10 4.87
N GLU A 83 -0.98 -11.39 4.76
CA GLU A 83 -0.10 -12.35 4.09
C GLU A 83 0.10 -11.97 2.61
N ASN A 84 -1.01 -11.77 1.87
CA ASN A 84 -0.99 -11.44 0.46
C ASN A 84 -0.36 -10.05 0.20
N LEU A 85 -0.75 -9.04 0.98
CA LEU A 85 -0.21 -7.69 0.83
C LEU A 85 1.28 -7.64 1.18
N ALA A 86 1.73 -8.39 2.20
CA ALA A 86 3.15 -8.52 2.50
C ALA A 86 3.91 -9.15 1.33
N GLN A 87 3.40 -10.25 0.79
CA GLN A 87 4.01 -10.93 -0.36
C GLN A 87 4.15 -10.00 -1.56
N ILE A 88 3.10 -9.25 -1.89
CA ILE A 88 3.12 -8.24 -2.96
C ILE A 88 4.23 -7.22 -2.69
N GLY A 89 4.24 -6.60 -1.50
CA GLY A 89 5.23 -5.58 -1.18
C GLY A 89 6.68 -6.07 -1.22
N PHE A 90 6.95 -7.30 -0.77
CA PHE A 90 8.28 -7.91 -0.90
C PHE A 90 8.64 -8.22 -2.36
N SER A 91 7.70 -8.76 -3.15
CA SER A 91 7.93 -9.05 -4.57
C SER A 91 8.23 -7.82 -5.41
N LEU A 92 7.71 -6.66 -5.01
CA LEU A 92 8.00 -5.35 -5.61
C LEU A 92 9.31 -4.73 -5.08
N GLY A 93 9.98 -5.37 -4.12
CA GLY A 93 11.19 -4.86 -3.50
C GLY A 93 10.98 -3.62 -2.65
N LEU A 94 9.75 -3.34 -2.18
CA LEU A 94 9.45 -2.11 -1.44
C LEU A 94 10.21 -2.02 -0.11
N ASN A 95 10.64 -3.15 0.45
CA ASN A 95 11.28 -3.25 1.77
C ASN A 95 12.54 -2.39 1.88
N VAL A 96 13.24 -2.12 0.77
CA VAL A 96 14.46 -1.31 0.78
C VAL A 96 14.18 0.19 0.89
N TYR A 97 12.95 0.62 0.57
CA TYR A 97 12.56 2.03 0.53
C TYR A 97 11.91 2.53 1.81
N LEU A 98 11.51 1.65 2.74
CA LEU A 98 10.92 2.04 4.03
C LEU A 98 11.91 2.81 4.91
N HIS A 99 11.39 3.78 5.65
CA HIS A 99 12.09 4.40 6.78
C HIS A 99 11.80 3.58 8.03
N LEU A 100 12.79 2.80 8.47
CA LEU A 100 12.65 1.90 9.61
C LEU A 100 13.08 2.56 10.91
N ASN A 101 12.53 2.06 12.01
CA ASN A 101 13.06 2.32 13.33
C ASN A 101 14.53 1.83 13.40
N PRO A 102 15.49 2.61 13.92
CA PRO A 102 16.88 2.18 14.08
C PRO A 102 17.04 0.83 14.79
N ALA A 103 16.15 0.50 15.74
CA ALA A 103 16.15 -0.76 16.46
C ALA A 103 15.73 -1.98 15.60
N ALA A 104 15.14 -1.76 14.42
CA ALA A 104 14.71 -2.83 13.53
C ALA A 104 15.89 -3.51 12.78
N GLN A 105 17.10 -2.95 12.84
CA GLN A 105 18.31 -3.50 12.22
C GLN A 105 18.14 -3.87 10.73
N GLY A 106 17.30 -3.15 10.00
CA GLY A 106 17.01 -3.40 8.58
C GLY A 106 15.98 -4.51 8.31
N VAL A 107 15.44 -5.16 9.35
CA VAL A 107 14.42 -6.20 9.21
C VAL A 107 13.05 -5.57 9.02
N VAL A 108 12.31 -6.03 8.00
CA VAL A 108 10.92 -5.63 7.75
C VAL A 108 10.00 -6.82 8.04
N PRO A 109 9.22 -6.79 9.14
CA PRO A 109 8.22 -7.84 9.40
C PRO A 109 7.12 -7.83 8.34
N GLY A 110 6.54 -9.00 8.04
CA GLY A 110 5.44 -9.13 7.08
C GLY A 110 4.26 -8.20 7.37
N ARG A 111 3.87 -8.08 8.65
CA ARG A 111 2.82 -7.13 9.07
C ARG A 111 3.17 -5.67 8.73
N LEU A 112 4.43 -5.24 8.92
CA LEU A 112 4.84 -3.89 8.55
C LEU A 112 4.78 -3.68 7.03
N MET A 113 5.18 -4.69 6.25
CA MET A 113 5.07 -4.63 4.79
C MET A 113 3.61 -4.50 4.34
N ALA A 114 2.71 -5.33 4.87
CA ALA A 114 1.27 -5.24 4.58
C ALA A 114 0.71 -3.86 4.91
N THR A 115 0.97 -3.36 6.13
CA THR A 115 0.56 -2.01 6.55
C THR A 115 1.15 -0.92 5.65
N THR A 116 2.35 -1.12 5.10
CA THR A 116 2.96 -0.18 4.16
C THR A 116 2.24 -0.17 2.81
N ILE A 117 1.85 -1.34 2.27
CA ILE A 117 1.03 -1.42 1.06
C ILE A 117 -0.31 -0.71 1.27
N GLU A 118 -1.00 -1.00 2.37
CA GLU A 118 -2.24 -0.31 2.74
C GLU A 118 -2.01 1.20 2.85
N ALA A 119 -0.92 1.64 3.49
CA ALA A 119 -0.62 3.05 3.62
C ALA A 119 -0.32 3.74 2.28
N ILE A 120 0.31 3.05 1.33
CA ILE A 120 0.55 3.56 -0.03
C ILE A 120 -0.79 3.71 -0.76
N ILE A 121 -1.68 2.72 -0.68
CA ILE A 121 -3.05 2.81 -1.23
C ILE A 121 -3.78 4.01 -0.61
N GLY A 122 -3.70 4.17 0.71
CA GLY A 122 -4.27 5.32 1.42
C GLY A 122 -3.65 6.65 1.00
N ALA A 123 -2.35 6.69 0.71
CA ALA A 123 -1.66 7.88 0.21
C ALA A 123 -2.17 8.27 -1.17
N VAL A 124 -2.27 7.32 -2.10
CA VAL A 124 -2.80 7.54 -3.45
C VAL A 124 -4.24 8.01 -3.38
N TYR A 125 -5.06 7.44 -2.48
CA TYR A 125 -6.44 7.87 -2.29
C TYR A 125 -6.52 9.33 -1.85
N LEU A 126 -5.67 9.76 -0.93
CA LEU A 126 -5.65 11.14 -0.46
C LEU A 126 -5.10 12.11 -1.52
N ASP A 127 -4.03 11.74 -2.22
CA ASP A 127 -3.37 12.57 -3.23
C ASP A 127 -4.25 12.79 -4.47
N SER A 128 -5.00 11.76 -4.86
CA SER A 128 -5.94 11.81 -5.99
C SER A 128 -7.28 12.48 -5.65
N ASN A 129 -7.36 13.23 -4.55
CA ASN A 129 -8.59 13.85 -4.05
C ASN A 129 -9.74 12.83 -3.86
N ARG A 130 -9.41 11.67 -3.29
CA ARG A 130 -10.34 10.58 -2.95
C ARG A 130 -10.95 9.88 -4.18
N ASP A 131 -10.20 9.79 -5.27
CA ASP A 131 -10.62 9.09 -6.49
C ASP A 131 -10.46 7.57 -6.37
N LEU A 132 -11.58 6.83 -6.30
CA LEU A 132 -11.56 5.36 -6.29
C LEU A 132 -11.04 4.78 -7.62
N MET A 133 -11.14 5.50 -8.74
CA MET A 133 -10.58 5.03 -10.01
C MET A 133 -9.05 5.03 -9.98
N ALA A 134 -8.41 5.95 -9.25
CA ALA A 134 -6.97 5.91 -9.01
C ALA A 134 -6.58 4.65 -8.22
N ILE A 135 -7.39 4.28 -7.22
CA ILE A 135 -7.17 3.05 -6.44
C ILE A 135 -7.38 1.80 -7.28
N ARG A 136 -8.41 1.77 -8.13
CA ARG A 136 -8.63 0.68 -9.09
C ARG A 136 -7.43 0.50 -10.03
N ARG A 137 -6.92 1.58 -10.63
CA ARG A 137 -5.72 1.52 -11.48
C ARG A 137 -4.50 0.98 -10.72
N LEU A 138 -4.30 1.45 -9.49
CA LEU A 138 -3.22 0.99 -8.63
C LEU A 138 -3.33 -0.50 -8.31
N ILE A 139 -4.48 -0.98 -7.83
CA ILE A 139 -4.71 -2.39 -7.46
C ILE A 139 -4.47 -3.33 -8.64
N LEU A 140 -4.96 -2.95 -9.83
CA LEU A 140 -4.72 -3.71 -11.06
C LEU A 140 -3.23 -3.72 -11.44
N HIS A 141 -2.53 -2.58 -11.31
CA HIS A 141 -1.09 -2.48 -11.56
C HIS A 141 -0.27 -3.33 -10.59
N LEU A 142 -0.64 -3.32 -9.29
CA LEU A 142 -0.04 -4.16 -8.26
C LEU A 142 -0.40 -5.65 -8.40
N ARG A 143 -1.17 -6.02 -9.44
CA ARG A 143 -1.63 -7.38 -9.71
C ARG A 143 -2.36 -7.99 -8.52
N ILE A 144 -3.17 -7.20 -7.85
CA ILE A 144 -4.18 -7.70 -6.91
C ILE A 144 -5.41 -8.03 -7.76
N PRO A 145 -5.64 -9.31 -8.12
CA PRO A 145 -6.75 -9.64 -8.99
C PRO A 145 -8.08 -9.42 -8.26
N PRO A 146 -9.09 -8.85 -8.95
CA PRO A 146 -10.38 -8.51 -8.34
C PRO A 146 -11.23 -9.72 -7.97
N THR A 147 -11.18 -10.75 -8.81
CA THR A 147 -12.15 -11.85 -8.84
C THR A 147 -11.50 -13.00 -9.62
N LEU A 148 -11.58 -14.21 -9.04
CA LEU A 148 -10.97 -15.47 -9.50
C LEU A 148 -9.44 -15.41 -9.63
#